data_AF-A0A924G5Z5-F1
#
_entry.id   AF-A0A924G5Z5-F1
#
_cell.length_a   1.000
_cell.length_b   1.000
_cell.length_c   1.000
_cell.angle_alpha   90.00
_cell.angle_beta   90.00
_cell.angle_gamma   90.00
#
_symmetry.space_group_name_H-M   'P 1'
#
loop_
_entity.id
_entity.type
_entity.pdbx_description
1 polymer ?
#
loop_
_entity_poly.entity_id
_entity_poly.type
_entity_poly.pdbx_seq_one_letter_code
_entity_poly.pdbx_strand_id
1 'polypeptide(L)'
;TKIISADSRQCFQELNIGVAKPTHEELKAVHHYFINSHSIHQTVNAGLFELFALQAAEEIFTSCPVAVMVGGTGLYLKAFCEGMDAMPKIDDDVRNLIIAHYETKGLIWLQNELKEKDPIFWQTAEQQNPHRLMRALEIVNATGKSINEFRKQQKIERPFNIIKIGLQLSKEELYLNINKRVDKMMEDGLLNEVEALLPFKKINALQTVGYRELVDFLEGNTMLEQAVNQIKINTRQYAKRQMTWFKKENLNWFLPLQLPEIIAQINKEIQ
;
A
#
# COMPACT_ATOMS: atom_id res chain seq x y z
N THR A 1 18.21 5.14 16.71
CA THR A 1 17.52 4.11 15.92
C THR A 1 17.34 4.58 14.49
N LYS A 2 16.77 3.75 13.61
CA LYS A 2 16.45 4.05 12.21
C LYS A 2 14.97 3.70 11.96
N ILE A 3 14.41 4.22 10.87
CA ILE A 3 13.00 4.05 10.51
C ILE A 3 12.87 3.07 9.34
N ILE A 4 11.87 2.18 9.36
CA ILE A 4 11.45 1.37 8.20
C ILE A 4 10.13 1.94 7.69
N SER A 5 10.10 2.50 6.48
CA SER A 5 8.86 3.01 5.87
C SER A 5 7.99 1.85 5.37
N ALA A 6 6.76 1.75 5.88
CA ALA A 6 5.74 0.80 5.47
C ALA A 6 4.71 1.47 4.53
N ASP A 7 5.21 2.12 3.48
CA ASP A 7 4.41 2.78 2.45
C ASP A 7 4.69 2.18 1.06
N SER A 8 3.63 1.77 0.36
CA SER A 8 3.72 1.12 -0.96
C SER A 8 4.04 2.05 -2.14
N ARG A 9 4.23 3.35 -1.88
CA ARG A 9 4.47 4.37 -2.91
C ARG A 9 5.71 5.22 -2.63
N GLN A 10 6.03 5.52 -1.37
CA GLN A 10 7.24 6.28 -1.02
C GLN A 10 8.55 5.55 -1.35
N CYS A 11 8.49 4.24 -1.60
CA CYS A 11 9.64 3.46 -2.03
C CYS A 11 10.15 3.81 -3.44
N PHE A 12 9.29 4.39 -4.28
CA PHE A 12 9.65 4.74 -5.65
C PHE A 12 10.43 6.05 -5.71
N GLN A 13 11.57 6.04 -6.40
CA GLN A 13 12.46 7.19 -6.56
C GLN A 13 11.77 8.35 -7.30
N GLU A 14 10.95 8.01 -8.28
CA GLU A 14 10.33 8.96 -9.19
C GLU A 14 9.09 9.66 -8.60
N LEU A 15 8.46 9.09 -7.57
CA LEU A 15 7.24 9.65 -6.95
C LEU A 15 7.59 10.44 -5.68
N ASN A 16 7.38 11.76 -5.62
CA ASN A 16 7.75 12.55 -4.43
C ASN A 16 6.54 13.26 -3.82
N ILE A 17 6.04 14.30 -4.50
CA ILE A 17 5.02 15.21 -3.96
C ILE A 17 3.72 14.43 -3.74
N GLY A 18 3.26 13.68 -4.74
CA GLY A 18 1.95 13.00 -4.68
C GLY A 18 1.87 11.91 -3.62
N VAL A 19 3.01 11.40 -3.17
CA VAL A 19 3.11 10.33 -2.16
C VAL A 19 3.48 10.85 -0.76
N ALA A 20 3.53 12.18 -0.59
CA ALA A 20 3.97 12.85 0.64
C ALA A 20 5.29 12.26 1.18
N LYS A 21 6.27 12.08 0.28
CA LYS A 21 7.59 11.59 0.67
C LYS A 21 8.24 12.58 1.66
N PRO A 22 8.91 12.10 2.73
CA PRO A 22 9.67 12.97 3.60
C PRO A 22 10.68 13.81 2.80
N THR A 23 10.85 15.05 3.22
CA THR A 23 11.79 16.01 2.64
C THR A 23 13.23 15.55 2.83
N HIS A 24 14.15 16.13 2.05
CA HIS A 24 15.58 15.85 2.20
C HIS A 24 16.12 16.15 3.61
N GLU A 25 15.57 17.17 4.28
CA GLU A 25 15.96 17.51 5.65
C GLU A 25 15.48 16.46 6.65
N GLU A 26 14.24 15.98 6.51
CA GLU A 26 13.69 14.89 7.35
C GLU A 26 14.44 13.57 7.13
N LEU A 27 14.79 13.24 5.87
CA LEU A 27 15.58 12.05 5.54
C LEU A 27 17.02 12.12 6.06
N LYS A 28 17.57 13.33 6.22
CA LYS A 28 18.88 13.56 6.84
C LYS A 28 18.82 13.45 8.36
N ALA A 29 17.71 13.83 8.98
CA ALA A 29 17.55 13.81 10.44
C ALA A 29 17.55 12.37 10.99
N VAL A 30 16.97 11.42 10.27
CA VAL A 30 16.99 10.00 10.61
C VAL A 30 16.92 9.13 9.36
N HIS A 31 17.75 8.09 9.32
CA HIS A 31 17.77 7.17 8.18
C HIS A 31 16.43 6.43 8.05
N HIS A 32 15.87 6.44 6.85
CA HIS A 32 14.67 5.72 6.48
C HIS A 32 14.98 4.61 5.47
N TYR A 33 14.79 3.37 5.88
CA TYR A 33 14.74 2.23 4.97
C TYR A 33 13.47 2.29 4.12
N PHE A 34 13.57 1.73 2.92
CA PHE A 34 12.47 1.56 1.97
C PHE A 34 11.93 2.87 1.36
N ILE A 35 12.55 4.02 1.56
CA ILE A 35 12.27 5.26 0.81
C ILE A 35 13.30 5.41 -0.31
N ASN A 36 12.89 5.81 -1.52
CA ASN A 36 13.78 5.94 -2.70
C ASN A 36 14.58 4.66 -3.02
N SER A 37 14.04 3.50 -2.64
CA SER A 37 14.73 2.21 -2.70
C SER A 37 14.53 1.49 -4.03
N HIS A 38 13.46 1.82 -4.76
CA HIS A 38 13.06 1.15 -6.00
C HIS A 38 12.74 2.17 -7.09
N SER A 39 12.88 1.78 -8.36
CA SER A 39 12.31 2.52 -9.49
C SER A 39 10.87 2.09 -9.75
N ILE A 40 10.05 2.98 -10.31
CA ILE A 40 8.69 2.64 -10.79
C ILE A 40 8.64 1.45 -11.76
N HIS A 41 9.75 1.12 -12.41
CA HIS A 41 9.86 -0.04 -13.31
C HIS A 41 10.01 -1.39 -12.57
N GLN A 42 10.27 -1.35 -11.26
CA GLN A 42 10.42 -2.55 -10.44
C GLN A 42 9.09 -2.94 -9.81
N THR A 43 8.82 -4.25 -9.76
CA THR A 43 7.62 -4.76 -9.08
C THR A 43 7.86 -4.81 -7.58
N VAL A 44 6.97 -4.17 -6.81
CA VAL A 44 7.00 -4.19 -5.34
C VAL A 44 5.67 -4.74 -4.82
N ASN A 45 5.73 -5.73 -3.93
CA ASN A 45 4.57 -6.36 -3.31
C ASN A 45 4.81 -6.64 -1.82
N ALA A 46 3.79 -7.11 -1.11
CA ALA A 46 3.86 -7.32 0.34
C ALA A 46 4.90 -8.36 0.78
N GLY A 47 5.14 -9.40 -0.04
CA GLY A 47 6.16 -10.41 0.25
C GLY A 47 7.58 -9.87 0.07
N LEU A 48 7.81 -9.06 -0.97
CA LEU A 48 9.09 -8.36 -1.16
C LEU A 48 9.34 -7.35 -0.03
N PHE A 49 8.30 -6.61 0.36
CA PHE A 49 8.38 -5.70 1.50
C PHE A 49 8.72 -6.44 2.80
N GLU A 50 8.08 -7.58 3.07
CA GLU A 50 8.37 -8.39 4.27
C GLU A 50 9.85 -8.76 4.34
N LEU A 51 10.40 -9.35 3.28
CA LEU A 51 11.81 -9.74 3.22
C LEU A 51 12.74 -8.54 3.43
N PHE A 52 12.48 -7.44 2.71
CA PHE A 52 13.27 -6.21 2.82
C PHE A 52 13.21 -5.63 4.25
N ALA A 53 12.02 -5.55 4.83
CA ALA A 53 11.82 -4.96 6.15
C ALA A 53 12.42 -5.82 7.27
N LEU A 54 12.38 -7.16 7.16
CA LEU A 54 13.05 -8.05 8.09
C LEU A 54 14.56 -7.89 8.03
N GLN A 55 15.14 -7.82 6.83
CA GLN A 55 16.58 -7.56 6.67
C GLN A 55 16.98 -6.20 7.26
N ALA A 56 16.18 -5.16 7.03
CA ALA A 56 16.41 -3.84 7.62
C ALA A 56 16.32 -3.88 9.16
N ALA A 57 15.35 -4.62 9.71
CA ALA A 57 15.20 -4.80 11.15
C ALA A 57 16.40 -5.52 11.75
N GLU A 58 16.88 -6.60 11.13
CA GLU A 58 18.10 -7.31 11.54
C GLU A 58 19.31 -6.36 11.57
N GLU A 59 19.50 -5.56 10.52
CA GLU A 59 20.59 -4.57 10.48
C GLU A 59 20.47 -3.53 11.60
N ILE A 60 19.26 -3.02 11.87
CA ILE A 60 19.02 -2.07 12.97
C ILE A 60 19.37 -2.71 14.31
N PHE A 61 18.93 -3.95 14.55
CA PHE A 61 19.13 -4.65 15.82
C PHE A 61 20.59 -4.97 16.13
N THR A 62 21.50 -4.91 15.15
CA THR A 62 22.95 -5.01 15.42
C THR A 62 23.51 -3.86 16.27
N SER A 63 22.83 -2.70 16.28
CA SER A 63 23.35 -1.48 16.91
C SER A 63 22.33 -0.75 17.79
N CYS A 64 21.03 -1.06 17.64
CA CYS A 64 19.94 -0.41 18.36
C CYS A 64 18.98 -1.48 18.92
N PRO A 65 18.53 -1.40 20.18
CA PRO A 65 17.59 -2.37 20.74
C PRO A 65 16.16 -2.23 20.19
N VAL A 66 15.87 -1.12 19.50
CA VAL A 66 14.52 -0.78 19.00
C VAL A 66 14.63 -0.38 17.54
N ALA A 67 13.73 -0.90 16.70
CA ALA A 67 13.48 -0.45 15.33
C ALA A 67 12.10 0.22 15.26
N VAL A 68 11.97 1.29 14.46
CA VAL A 68 10.69 2.01 14.32
C VAL A 68 10.14 1.80 12.91
N MET A 69 8.96 1.22 12.78
CA MET A 69 8.26 1.09 11.50
C MET A 69 7.12 2.10 11.42
N VAL A 70 7.06 2.88 10.34
CA VAL A 70 6.04 3.93 10.16
C VAL A 70 5.41 3.79 8.78
N GLY A 71 4.08 3.81 8.68
CA GLY A 71 3.40 3.83 7.40
C GLY A 71 1.92 3.48 7.51
N GLY A 72 1.21 3.62 6.39
CA GLY A 72 -0.22 3.39 6.32
C GLY A 72 -0.64 2.17 5.50
N THR A 73 0.31 1.41 4.95
CA THR A 73 -0.01 0.24 4.12
C THR A 73 -0.29 -0.97 5.00
N GLY A 74 -1.56 -1.16 5.37
CA GLY A 74 -1.98 -2.22 6.30
C GLY A 74 -1.52 -3.63 5.91
N LEU A 75 -1.47 -3.95 4.61
CA LEU A 75 -0.99 -5.24 4.12
C LEU A 75 0.53 -5.43 4.35
N TYR A 76 1.32 -4.35 4.23
CA TYR A 76 2.76 -4.40 4.46
C TYR A 76 3.06 -4.58 5.95
N LEU A 77 2.38 -3.82 6.80
CA LEU A 77 2.47 -3.97 8.26
C LEU A 77 2.08 -5.39 8.70
N LYS A 78 1.00 -5.93 8.13
CA LYS A 78 0.57 -7.32 8.39
C LYS A 78 1.63 -8.33 7.94
N ALA A 79 2.16 -8.20 6.74
CA ALA A 79 3.20 -9.08 6.21
C ALA A 79 4.45 -9.07 7.13
N PHE A 80 4.91 -7.89 7.54
CA PHE A 80 6.02 -7.78 8.47
C PHE A 80 5.70 -8.38 9.85
N CYS A 81 4.53 -8.11 10.42
CA CYS A 81 4.20 -8.57 11.78
C CYS A 81 3.84 -10.05 11.88
N GLU A 82 3.13 -10.58 10.89
CA GLU A 82 2.48 -11.90 10.95
C GLU A 82 2.95 -12.85 9.86
N GLY A 83 3.76 -12.39 8.91
CA GLY A 83 4.14 -13.14 7.73
C GLY A 83 3.08 -13.14 6.64
N MET A 84 3.48 -13.65 5.48
CA MET A 84 2.58 -13.92 4.36
C MET A 84 2.58 -15.40 4.03
N ASP A 85 1.41 -15.94 3.71
CA ASP A 85 1.33 -17.28 3.15
C ASP A 85 2.12 -17.36 1.85
N ALA A 86 2.92 -18.42 1.70
CA ALA A 86 3.68 -18.67 0.49
C ALA A 86 2.73 -18.85 -0.71
N MET A 87 2.85 -17.95 -1.67
CA MET A 87 2.14 -18.05 -2.94
C MET A 87 3.07 -18.67 -3.99
N PRO A 88 2.56 -19.53 -4.88
CA PRO A 88 3.37 -20.07 -5.96
C PRO A 88 3.87 -18.92 -6.85
N LYS A 89 5.10 -19.04 -7.34
CA LYS A 89 5.60 -18.17 -8.40
C LYS A 89 4.87 -18.54 -9.68
N ILE A 90 4.22 -17.56 -10.29
CA ILE A 90 3.47 -17.74 -11.53
C ILE A 90 4.16 -16.95 -12.61
N ASP A 91 4.22 -17.54 -13.81
CA ASP A 91 4.77 -16.91 -14.99
C ASP A 91 3.96 -15.65 -15.35
N ASP A 92 4.66 -14.60 -15.74
CA ASP A 92 4.04 -13.34 -16.15
C ASP A 92 3.20 -13.54 -17.42
N ASP A 93 3.51 -14.54 -18.26
CA ASP A 93 2.71 -14.88 -19.44
C ASP A 93 1.27 -15.29 -19.09
N VAL A 94 1.09 -16.07 -18.00
CA VAL A 94 -0.24 -16.47 -17.52
C VAL A 94 -1.03 -15.24 -17.08
N ARG A 95 -0.37 -14.31 -16.36
CA ARG A 95 -1.00 -13.07 -15.91
C ARG A 95 -1.38 -12.18 -17.10
N ASN A 96 -0.47 -12.00 -18.04
CA ASN A 96 -0.66 -11.16 -19.22
C ASN A 96 -1.83 -11.65 -20.08
N LEU A 97 -1.95 -12.98 -20.27
CA LEU A 97 -3.09 -13.58 -20.98
C LEU A 97 -4.43 -13.32 -20.29
N ILE A 98 -4.47 -13.46 -18.96
CA ILE A 98 -5.69 -13.19 -18.18
C ILE A 98 -6.08 -11.70 -18.27
N ILE A 99 -5.10 -10.80 -18.17
CA ILE A 99 -5.34 -9.36 -18.32
C ILE A 99 -5.90 -9.05 -19.71
N ALA A 100 -5.27 -9.56 -20.77
CA ALA A 100 -5.73 -9.34 -22.15
C ALA A 100 -7.16 -9.88 -22.39
N HIS A 101 -7.50 -11.04 -21.83
CA HIS A 101 -8.86 -11.56 -21.89
C HIS A 101 -9.85 -10.73 -21.07
N TYR A 102 -9.46 -10.25 -19.89
CA TYR A 102 -10.32 -9.38 -19.10
C TYR A 102 -10.58 -8.05 -19.81
N GLU A 103 -9.57 -7.45 -20.44
CA GLU A 103 -9.70 -6.20 -21.20
C GLU A 103 -10.64 -6.35 -22.41
N THR A 104 -10.62 -7.51 -23.07
CA THR A 104 -11.42 -7.77 -24.28
C THR A 104 -12.82 -8.31 -23.99
N LYS A 105 -12.97 -9.18 -22.98
CA LYS A 105 -14.22 -9.92 -22.67
C LYS A 105 -14.93 -9.40 -21.42
N GLY A 106 -14.26 -8.59 -20.61
CA GLY A 106 -14.83 -7.94 -19.44
C GLY A 106 -15.04 -8.84 -18.22
N LEU A 107 -15.70 -8.28 -17.21
CA LEU A 107 -15.91 -8.91 -15.90
C LEU A 107 -16.76 -10.18 -15.97
N ILE A 108 -17.76 -10.22 -16.85
CA ILE A 108 -18.67 -11.38 -16.96
C ILE A 108 -17.90 -12.62 -17.37
N TRP A 109 -16.96 -12.50 -18.32
CA TRP A 109 -16.08 -13.60 -18.70
C TRP A 109 -15.25 -14.07 -17.50
N LEU A 110 -14.59 -13.15 -16.79
CA LEU A 110 -13.74 -13.47 -15.65
C LEU A 110 -14.52 -14.19 -14.53
N GLN A 111 -15.75 -13.76 -14.29
CA GLN A 111 -16.67 -14.40 -13.33
C GLN A 111 -17.03 -15.83 -13.76
N ASN A 112 -17.34 -16.04 -15.03
CA ASN A 112 -17.68 -17.37 -15.56
C ASN A 112 -16.49 -18.33 -15.48
N GLU A 113 -15.28 -17.88 -15.87
CA GLU A 113 -14.06 -18.69 -15.78
C GLU A 113 -13.79 -19.17 -14.36
N LEU A 114 -13.93 -18.28 -13.36
CA LEU A 114 -13.72 -18.67 -11.97
C LEU A 114 -14.81 -19.58 -11.44
N LYS A 115 -16.07 -19.34 -11.82
CA LYS A 115 -17.18 -20.20 -11.40
C LYS A 115 -16.98 -21.64 -11.88
N GLU A 116 -16.39 -21.83 -13.06
CA GLU A 116 -16.06 -23.14 -13.62
C GLU A 116 -14.78 -23.73 -13.03
N LYS A 117 -13.69 -22.97 -12.99
CA LYS A 117 -12.35 -23.48 -12.66
C LYS A 117 -12.02 -23.50 -11.17
N ASP A 118 -12.54 -22.55 -10.40
CA ASP A 118 -12.31 -22.45 -8.95
C ASP A 118 -13.64 -22.21 -8.20
N PRO A 119 -14.57 -23.21 -8.22
CA PRO A 119 -15.87 -23.09 -7.57
C PRO A 119 -15.76 -22.88 -6.05
N ILE A 120 -14.68 -23.36 -5.43
CA ILE A 120 -14.40 -23.20 -3.99
C ILE A 120 -14.14 -21.73 -3.67
N PHE A 121 -13.25 -21.07 -4.41
CA PHE A 121 -13.01 -19.64 -4.23
C PHE A 121 -14.26 -18.83 -4.59
N TRP A 122 -14.94 -19.17 -5.68
CA TRP A 122 -16.10 -18.44 -6.18
C TRP A 122 -17.21 -18.22 -5.14
N GLN A 123 -17.45 -19.20 -4.27
CA GLN A 123 -18.45 -19.11 -3.18
C GLN A 123 -18.16 -18.00 -2.17
N THR A 124 -16.89 -17.66 -1.97
CA THR A 124 -16.42 -16.68 -0.98
C THR A 124 -15.86 -15.41 -1.61
N ALA A 125 -15.80 -15.38 -2.94
CA ALA A 125 -15.16 -14.30 -3.69
C ALA A 125 -15.98 -13.01 -3.66
N GLU A 126 -15.28 -11.88 -3.62
CA GLU A 126 -15.86 -10.58 -3.92
C GLU A 126 -16.00 -10.44 -5.44
N GLN A 127 -17.16 -10.84 -5.95
CA GLN A 127 -17.40 -11.03 -7.40
C GLN A 127 -17.29 -9.73 -8.22
N GLN A 128 -17.32 -8.56 -7.58
CA GLN A 128 -17.18 -7.25 -8.24
C GLN A 128 -15.75 -6.71 -8.20
N ASN A 129 -14.77 -7.51 -7.74
CA ASN A 129 -13.38 -7.10 -7.61
C ASN A 129 -12.48 -7.81 -8.65
N PRO A 130 -12.32 -7.24 -9.86
CA PRO A 130 -11.61 -7.92 -10.95
C PRO A 130 -10.16 -8.24 -10.60
N HIS A 131 -9.47 -7.44 -9.81
CA HIS A 131 -8.10 -7.75 -9.39
C HIS A 131 -8.02 -9.02 -8.54
N ARG A 132 -8.96 -9.20 -7.60
CA ARG A 132 -9.04 -10.43 -6.78
C ARG A 132 -9.39 -11.65 -7.63
N LEU A 133 -10.31 -11.46 -8.57
CA LEU A 133 -10.73 -12.53 -9.47
C LEU A 133 -9.59 -12.95 -10.42
N MET A 134 -8.94 -11.99 -11.09
CA MET A 134 -7.79 -12.29 -11.96
C MET A 134 -6.68 -13.02 -11.21
N ARG A 135 -6.38 -12.61 -9.96
CA ARG A 135 -5.36 -13.30 -9.14
C ARG A 135 -5.75 -14.73 -8.78
N ALA A 136 -7.01 -15.00 -8.49
CA ALA A 136 -7.47 -16.36 -8.24
C ALA A 136 -7.42 -17.21 -9.52
N LEU A 137 -7.82 -16.64 -10.66
CA LEU A 137 -7.76 -17.31 -11.95
C LEU A 137 -6.32 -17.62 -12.37
N GLU A 138 -5.40 -16.71 -12.08
CA GLU A 138 -3.96 -16.88 -12.29
C GLU A 138 -3.45 -18.10 -11.52
N ILE A 139 -3.80 -18.22 -10.23
CA ILE A 139 -3.39 -19.33 -9.36
C ILE A 139 -3.95 -20.65 -9.88
N VAL A 140 -5.26 -20.73 -10.11
CA VAL A 140 -5.89 -21.99 -10.51
C VAL A 140 -5.43 -22.44 -11.91
N ASN A 141 -5.21 -21.51 -12.85
CA ASN A 141 -4.66 -21.86 -14.16
C ASN A 141 -3.22 -22.35 -14.07
N ALA A 142 -2.41 -21.78 -13.16
CA ALA A 142 -1.00 -22.15 -13.03
C ALA A 142 -0.79 -23.45 -12.23
N THR A 143 -1.61 -23.71 -11.21
CA THR A 143 -1.37 -24.82 -10.27
C THR A 143 -2.46 -25.88 -10.25
N GLY A 144 -3.61 -25.64 -10.91
CA GLY A 144 -4.78 -26.51 -10.84
C GLY A 144 -5.45 -26.55 -9.45
N LYS A 145 -5.06 -25.67 -8.53
CA LYS A 145 -5.53 -25.64 -7.14
C LYS A 145 -6.16 -24.30 -6.81
N SER A 146 -7.12 -24.30 -5.90
CA SER A 146 -7.78 -23.07 -5.48
C SER A 146 -6.81 -22.14 -4.76
N ILE A 147 -6.96 -20.83 -4.93
CA ILE A 147 -6.20 -19.85 -4.14
C ILE A 147 -6.43 -20.01 -2.63
N ASN A 148 -7.58 -20.55 -2.23
CA ASN A 148 -7.91 -20.80 -0.83
C ASN A 148 -7.00 -21.87 -0.20
N GLU A 149 -6.49 -22.84 -0.98
CA GLU A 149 -5.56 -23.85 -0.46
C GLU A 149 -4.20 -23.27 -0.06
N PHE A 150 -3.82 -22.14 -0.67
CA PHE A 150 -2.58 -21.43 -0.36
C PHE A 150 -2.76 -20.39 0.75
N ARG A 151 -4.00 -20.02 1.12
CA ARG A 151 -4.28 -19.04 2.18
C ARG A 151 -4.49 -19.71 3.52
N LYS A 152 -3.42 -20.27 4.08
CA LYS A 152 -3.44 -20.95 5.37
C LYS A 152 -3.60 -20.00 6.56
N GLN A 153 -3.37 -18.70 6.36
CA GLN A 153 -3.41 -17.65 7.38
C GLN A 153 -2.54 -17.98 8.60
N GLN A 154 -1.43 -18.70 8.37
CA GLN A 154 -0.54 -19.08 9.45
C GLN A 154 0.28 -17.86 9.86
N LYS A 155 0.13 -17.44 11.13
CA LYS A 155 0.93 -16.35 11.69
C LYS A 155 2.33 -16.86 12.01
N ILE A 156 3.32 -16.16 11.50
CA ILE A 156 4.74 -16.36 11.83
C ILE A 156 5.05 -15.56 13.09
N GLU A 157 5.61 -16.22 14.10
CA GLU A 157 6.15 -15.55 15.28
C GLU A 157 7.49 -14.90 14.93
N ARG A 158 7.64 -13.62 15.27
CA ARG A 158 8.86 -12.86 15.01
C ARG A 158 9.83 -12.95 16.17
N PRO A 159 11.16 -12.93 15.94
CA PRO A 159 12.17 -13.00 17.00
C PRO A 159 12.32 -11.67 17.77
N PHE A 160 11.28 -10.85 17.80
CA PHE A 160 11.25 -9.54 18.44
C PHE A 160 9.82 -9.19 18.88
N ASN A 161 9.72 -8.36 19.92
CA ASN A 161 8.45 -7.85 20.40
C ASN A 161 7.90 -6.78 19.45
N ILE A 162 6.58 -6.77 19.24
CA ILE A 162 5.90 -5.84 18.33
C ILE A 162 4.94 -4.98 19.13
N ILE A 163 5.24 -3.69 19.21
CA ILE A 163 4.40 -2.67 19.84
C ILE A 163 3.62 -1.93 18.74
N LYS A 164 2.29 -2.03 18.74
CA LYS A 164 1.42 -1.41 17.72
C LYS A 164 0.77 -0.13 18.25
N ILE A 165 1.17 1.00 17.68
CA ILE A 165 0.60 2.33 17.99
C ILE A 165 -0.21 2.84 16.78
N GLY A 166 -1.43 3.29 17.03
CA GLY A 166 -2.30 3.91 16.02
C GLY A 166 -2.52 5.39 16.32
N LEU A 167 -2.42 6.25 15.30
CA LEU A 167 -2.77 7.66 15.43
C LEU A 167 -4.17 7.89 14.82
N GLN A 168 -5.05 8.55 15.58
CA GLN A 168 -6.39 8.88 15.11
C GLN A 168 -6.73 10.35 15.36
N LEU A 169 -7.52 10.92 14.45
CA LEU A 169 -8.13 12.24 14.56
C LEU A 169 -9.64 12.09 14.43
N SER A 170 -10.38 13.14 14.78
CA SER A 170 -11.79 13.22 14.37
C SER A 170 -11.89 13.18 12.84
N LYS A 171 -13.04 12.74 12.33
CA LYS A 171 -13.27 12.65 10.88
C LYS A 171 -13.18 14.02 10.23
N GLU A 172 -13.69 15.03 10.91
CA GLU A 172 -13.74 16.42 10.49
C GLU A 172 -12.33 17.00 10.35
N GLU A 173 -11.48 16.84 11.37
CA GLU A 173 -10.08 17.27 11.35
C GLU A 173 -9.27 16.53 10.27
N LEU A 174 -9.46 15.21 10.17
CA LEU A 174 -8.77 14.40 9.15
C LEU A 174 -9.11 14.89 7.74
N TYR A 175 -10.38 15.19 7.47
CA TYR A 175 -10.81 15.67 6.16
C TYR A 175 -10.29 17.07 5.85
N LEU A 176 -10.26 17.94 6.86
CA LEU A 176 -9.67 19.27 6.72
C LEU A 176 -8.18 19.17 6.39
N ASN A 177 -7.43 18.32 7.10
CA ASN A 177 -6.00 18.11 6.88
C ASN A 177 -5.72 17.49 5.50
N ILE A 178 -6.54 16.54 5.05
CA ILE A 178 -6.45 15.97 3.71
C ILE A 178 -6.62 17.06 2.65
N ASN A 179 -7.65 17.90 2.77
CA ASN A 179 -7.93 18.93 1.78
C ASN A 179 -6.77 19.93 1.69
N LYS A 180 -6.33 20.45 2.85
CA LYS A 180 -5.18 21.37 2.94
C LYS A 180 -3.92 20.76 2.34
N ARG A 181 -3.67 19.47 2.59
CA ARG A 181 -2.50 18.77 2.05
C ARG A 181 -2.55 18.66 0.53
N VAL A 182 -3.71 18.35 -0.05
CA VAL A 182 -3.86 18.30 -1.51
C VAL A 182 -3.63 19.68 -2.12
N ASP A 183 -4.18 20.73 -1.52
CA ASP A 183 -3.95 22.11 -1.98
C ASP A 183 -2.45 22.45 -1.95
N LYS A 184 -1.78 22.13 -0.84
CA LYS A 184 -0.33 22.33 -0.72
C LYS A 184 0.48 21.53 -1.73
N MET A 185 0.10 20.28 -2.02
CA MET A 185 0.75 19.47 -3.04
C MET A 185 0.65 20.11 -4.43
N MET A 186 -0.50 20.70 -4.77
CA MET A 186 -0.67 21.41 -6.03
C MET A 186 0.22 22.66 -6.10
N GLU A 187 0.30 23.42 -5.00
CA GLU A 187 1.20 24.57 -4.87
C GLU A 187 2.68 24.16 -5.01
N ASP A 188 3.05 23.00 -4.49
CA ASP A 188 4.41 22.45 -4.53
C ASP A 188 4.80 21.87 -5.90
N GLY A 189 3.90 21.88 -6.88
CA GLY A 189 4.18 21.42 -8.24
C GLY A 189 3.83 19.95 -8.50
N LEU A 190 2.83 19.39 -7.80
CA LEU A 190 2.34 18.03 -8.08
C LEU A 190 1.97 17.85 -9.56
N LEU A 191 1.34 18.85 -10.19
CA LEU A 191 0.98 18.77 -11.61
C LEU A 191 2.22 18.56 -12.50
N ASN A 192 3.29 19.31 -12.25
CA ASN A 192 4.55 19.19 -12.98
C ASN A 192 5.21 17.81 -12.77
N GLU A 193 5.15 17.27 -11.54
CA GLU A 193 5.63 15.91 -11.26
C GLU A 193 4.85 14.85 -12.07
N VAL A 194 3.51 14.96 -12.11
CA VAL A 194 2.68 14.01 -12.88
C VAL A 194 2.92 14.16 -14.39
N GLU A 195 3.04 15.39 -14.89
CA GLU A 195 3.32 15.66 -16.30
C GLU A 195 4.64 15.01 -16.76
N ALA A 196 5.70 15.11 -15.95
CA ALA A 196 6.98 14.46 -16.23
C ALA A 196 6.89 12.92 -16.29
N LEU A 197 5.92 12.33 -15.60
CA LEU A 197 5.71 10.88 -15.51
C LEU A 197 4.60 10.37 -16.44
N LEU A 198 3.97 11.25 -17.22
CA LEU A 198 2.89 10.91 -18.14
C LEU A 198 3.25 9.78 -19.14
N PRO A 199 4.48 9.69 -19.68
CA PRO A 199 4.87 8.57 -20.55
C PRO A 199 4.72 7.20 -19.86
N PHE A 200 4.80 7.15 -18.54
CA PHE A 200 4.76 5.93 -17.73
C PHE A 200 3.39 5.68 -17.09
N LYS A 201 2.36 6.47 -17.40
CA LYS A 201 1.02 6.44 -16.76
C LYS A 201 0.40 5.05 -16.56
N LYS A 202 0.70 4.07 -17.41
CA LYS A 202 0.18 2.70 -17.32
C LYS A 202 0.85 1.84 -16.22
N ILE A 203 1.99 2.26 -15.68
CA ILE A 203 2.71 1.54 -14.63
C ILE A 203 1.90 1.56 -13.33
N ASN A 204 1.86 0.42 -12.61
CA ASN A 204 1.06 0.26 -11.40
C ASN A 204 1.37 1.31 -10.31
N ALA A 205 2.63 1.71 -10.18
CA ALA A 205 3.05 2.73 -9.22
C ALA A 205 2.30 4.06 -9.41
N LEU A 206 2.01 4.43 -10.67
CA LEU A 206 1.27 5.63 -11.05
C LEU A 206 -0.25 5.45 -11.02
N GLN A 207 -0.74 4.22 -10.86
CA GLN A 207 -2.16 3.90 -10.65
C GLN A 207 -2.58 4.17 -9.19
N THR A 208 -2.23 5.34 -8.67
CA THR A 208 -2.49 5.76 -7.28
C THR A 208 -3.17 7.13 -7.23
N VAL A 209 -3.77 7.44 -6.08
CA VAL A 209 -4.50 8.69 -5.85
C VAL A 209 -3.54 9.87 -5.95
N GLY A 210 -3.97 10.95 -6.61
CA GLY A 210 -3.13 12.11 -6.93
C GLY A 210 -2.63 12.05 -8.37
N TYR A 211 -2.08 10.90 -8.78
CA TYR A 211 -1.51 10.73 -10.12
C TYR A 211 -2.58 10.42 -11.16
N ARG A 212 -3.49 9.48 -10.85
CA ARG A 212 -4.54 9.07 -11.81
C ARG A 212 -5.43 10.23 -12.23
N GLU A 213 -5.88 11.02 -11.25
CA GLU A 213 -6.79 12.14 -11.50
C GLU A 213 -6.11 13.24 -12.33
N LEU A 214 -4.82 13.49 -12.11
CA LEU A 214 -4.06 14.48 -12.88
C LEU A 214 -3.69 13.95 -14.28
N VAL A 215 -3.46 12.64 -14.44
CA VAL A 215 -3.35 12.02 -15.77
C VAL A 215 -4.65 12.21 -16.55
N ASP A 216 -5.83 12.00 -15.95
CA ASP A 216 -7.13 12.21 -16.61
C ASP A 216 -7.28 13.67 -17.09
N PHE A 217 -6.81 14.64 -16.30
CA PHE A 217 -6.77 16.05 -16.70
C PHE A 217 -5.80 16.29 -17.87
N LEU A 218 -4.56 15.78 -17.78
CA LEU A 218 -3.54 15.95 -18.83
C LEU A 218 -3.93 15.29 -20.17
N GLU A 219 -4.80 14.29 -20.14
CA GLU A 219 -5.38 13.66 -21.33
C GLU A 219 -6.63 14.39 -21.88
N GLY A 220 -7.10 15.45 -21.21
CA GLY A 220 -8.28 16.22 -21.62
C GLY A 220 -9.62 15.57 -21.26
N ASN A 221 -9.63 14.55 -20.39
CA ASN A 221 -10.85 13.85 -19.98
C ASN A 221 -11.64 14.61 -18.89
N THR A 222 -11.01 15.59 -18.21
CA THR A 222 -11.64 16.40 -17.16
C THR A 222 -10.94 17.77 -17.02
N MET A 223 -11.54 18.69 -16.25
CA MET A 223 -10.92 19.98 -15.91
C MET A 223 -10.01 19.86 -14.68
N LEU A 224 -8.97 20.70 -14.58
CA LEU A 224 -8.01 20.67 -13.46
C LEU A 224 -8.70 20.77 -12.09
N GLU A 225 -9.65 21.69 -11.95
CA GLU A 225 -10.39 21.88 -10.69
C GLU A 225 -11.16 20.60 -10.29
N GLN A 226 -11.75 19.92 -11.27
CA GLN A 226 -12.47 18.67 -11.06
C GLN A 226 -11.52 17.54 -10.66
N ALA A 227 -10.37 17.43 -11.34
CA ALA A 227 -9.32 16.48 -10.98
C ALA A 227 -8.83 16.70 -9.54
N VAL A 228 -8.51 17.94 -9.16
CA VAL A 228 -8.06 18.28 -7.79
C VAL A 228 -9.12 17.93 -6.75
N ASN A 229 -10.40 18.25 -7.01
CA ASN A 229 -11.48 17.86 -6.12
C ASN A 229 -11.61 16.33 -6.00
N GLN A 230 -11.40 15.61 -7.12
CA GLN A 230 -11.42 14.15 -7.14
C GLN A 230 -10.27 13.55 -6.32
N ILE A 231 -9.07 14.14 -6.35
CA ILE A 231 -7.94 13.75 -5.48
C ILE A 231 -8.35 13.87 -4.02
N LYS A 232 -8.99 14.98 -3.62
CA LYS A 232 -9.47 15.18 -2.25
C LYS A 232 -10.49 14.09 -1.85
N ILE A 233 -11.47 13.81 -2.71
CA ILE A 233 -12.47 12.74 -2.48
C ILE A 233 -11.81 11.37 -2.32
N ASN A 234 -10.95 11.00 -3.27
CA ASN A 234 -10.32 9.68 -3.30
C ASN A 234 -9.33 9.49 -2.15
N THR A 235 -8.64 10.56 -1.73
CA THR A 235 -7.78 10.54 -0.54
C THR A 235 -8.58 10.31 0.73
N ARG A 236 -9.75 10.94 0.89
CA ARG A 236 -10.65 10.67 2.03
C ARG A 236 -11.17 9.24 2.03
N GLN A 237 -11.53 8.71 0.86
CA GLN A 237 -11.94 7.30 0.75
C GLN A 237 -10.79 6.35 1.10
N TYR A 238 -9.57 6.65 0.66
CA TYR A 238 -8.38 5.88 1.00
C TYR A 238 -8.11 5.90 2.52
N ALA A 239 -8.13 7.07 3.15
CA ALA A 239 -7.98 7.20 4.60
C ALA A 239 -9.07 6.42 5.36
N LYS A 240 -10.33 6.46 4.90
CA LYS A 240 -11.43 5.65 5.47
C LYS A 240 -11.15 4.14 5.36
N ARG A 241 -10.59 3.68 4.24
CA ARG A 241 -10.22 2.27 4.05
C ARG A 241 -9.09 1.87 5.01
N GLN A 242 -8.08 2.72 5.18
CA GLN A 242 -7.00 2.50 6.15
C GLN A 242 -7.55 2.40 7.57
N MET A 243 -8.42 3.34 7.99
CA MET A 243 -9.04 3.27 9.31
C MET A 243 -9.91 2.01 9.50
N THR A 244 -10.65 1.60 8.47
CA THR A 244 -11.42 0.35 8.49
C THR A 244 -10.51 -0.88 8.67
N TRP A 245 -9.31 -0.87 8.08
CA TRP A 245 -8.32 -1.92 8.27
C TRP A 245 -7.80 -1.92 9.70
N PHE A 246 -7.26 -0.79 10.17
CA PHE A 246 -6.60 -0.70 11.47
C PHE A 246 -7.56 -0.83 12.66
N LYS A 247 -8.84 -0.50 12.52
CA LYS A 247 -9.84 -0.76 13.57
C LYS A 247 -10.06 -2.24 13.88
N LYS A 248 -9.65 -3.15 12.99
CA LYS A 248 -9.70 -4.60 13.20
C LYS A 248 -8.42 -5.16 13.83
N GLU A 249 -7.38 -4.34 13.90
CA GLU A 249 -6.10 -4.68 14.49
C GLU A 249 -6.08 -4.24 15.97
N ASN A 250 -5.29 -4.92 16.79
CA ASN A 250 -5.08 -4.54 18.19
C ASN A 250 -3.99 -3.46 18.26
N LEU A 251 -4.38 -2.18 18.17
CA LEU A 251 -3.48 -1.03 18.34
C LEU A 251 -3.84 -0.22 19.59
N ASN A 252 -2.82 0.36 20.22
CA ASN A 252 -3.00 1.42 21.20
C ASN A 252 -3.21 2.75 20.45
N TRP A 253 -4.40 3.34 20.59
CA TRP A 253 -4.80 4.53 19.84
C TRP A 253 -4.52 5.84 20.60
N PHE A 254 -3.90 6.80 19.91
CA PHE A 254 -3.57 8.12 20.45
C PHE A 254 -3.95 9.23 19.48
N LEU A 255 -4.09 10.46 19.99
CA LEU A 255 -4.07 11.66 19.15
C LEU A 255 -2.62 11.95 18.73
N PRO A 256 -2.36 12.48 17.52
CA PRO A 256 -1.01 12.74 17.03
C PRO A 256 -0.11 13.59 17.93
N LEU A 257 -0.68 14.47 18.75
CA LEU A 257 0.07 15.41 19.60
C LEU A 257 0.28 14.91 21.05
N GLN A 258 -0.20 13.72 21.39
CA GLN A 258 -0.02 13.10 22.71
C GLN A 258 1.35 12.40 22.81
N LEU A 259 2.42 13.11 22.48
CA LEU A 259 3.79 12.56 22.46
C LEU A 259 4.22 12.01 23.84
N PRO A 260 3.98 12.71 24.97
CA PRO A 260 4.36 12.18 26.29
C PRO A 260 3.68 10.84 26.60
N GLU A 261 2.40 10.70 26.29
CA GLU A 261 1.62 9.49 26.53
C GLU A 261 2.06 8.34 25.62
N ILE A 262 2.33 8.62 24.34
CA ILE A 262 2.86 7.64 23.39
C ILE A 262 4.21 7.11 23.88
N ILE A 263 5.12 8.00 24.28
CA ILE A 263 6.46 7.62 24.77
C ILE A 263 6.34 6.82 26.08
N ALA A 264 5.46 7.22 26.99
CA ALA A 264 5.23 6.49 28.23
C ALA A 264 4.71 5.07 27.97
N GLN A 265 3.77 4.90 27.04
CA GLN A 265 3.26 3.59 26.66
C GLN A 265 4.35 2.71 26.04
N ILE A 266 5.16 3.26 25.12
CA ILE A 266 6.27 2.53 24.50
C ILE A 266 7.28 2.08 25.55
N ASN A 267 7.68 2.97 26.47
CA ASN A 267 8.63 2.63 27.53
C ASN A 267 8.11 1.54 28.47
N LYS A 268 6.79 1.49 28.71
CA LYS A 268 6.15 0.44 29.51
C LYS A 268 6.19 -0.93 28.83
N GLU A 269 6.09 -0.99 27.50
CA GLU A 269 6.11 -2.24 26.73
C GLU A 269 7.52 -2.74 26.40
N ILE A 270 8.54 -1.88 26.49
CA ILE A 270 9.95 -2.23 26.28
C ILE A 270 10.59 -2.83 27.56
N GLN A 271 10.07 -2.49 28.75
CA GLN A 271 10.51 -3.03 30.04
C GLN A 271 10.11 -4.50 30.23
#